data_AF-W6Q335-F1
#
_entry.id   AF-W6Q335-F1
#
_cell.length_a   1.000
_cell.length_b   1.000
_cell.length_c   1.000
_cell.angle_alpha   90.00
_cell.angle_beta   90.00
_cell.angle_gamma   90.00
#
_symmetry.space_group_name_H-M   'P 1'
#
loop_
_entity.id
_entity.type
_entity.pdbx_description
1 polymer ?
#
loop_
_entity_poly.entity_id
_entity_poly.type
_entity_poly.pdbx_seq_one_letter_code
_entity_poly.pdbx_strand_id
1 'polypeptide(L)'
;MKVRYLSRINAQKHQEHYNSDERGLCDQSARIYPADEGGRDVFALGSIIVKSSHLHGQGAEHIEIDYSYAGTNEIQAIAIAKNVLKDIRVPDIYFTGKINGGPIIVQERLPDVSLAIAWQYLSQAQRDSFKQQAREILRQLHSVKPTDGYQIRSYVVPDPKIRQNGRIQPLECEILFRSGYKLHAQRLF
;
A
#
# COMPACT_ATOMS: atom_id res chain seq x y z
N MET A 1 33.40 13.27 -1.74
CA MET A 1 33.70 12.80 -0.37
C MET A 1 32.60 11.85 0.09
N LYS A 2 32.97 10.58 0.34
CA LYS A 2 32.24 9.48 1.01
C LYS A 2 30.90 8.96 0.41
N VAL A 3 31.09 8.08 -0.58
CA VAL A 3 30.27 6.89 -0.91
C VAL A 3 30.30 5.88 0.25
N ARG A 4 29.71 6.18 1.43
CA ARG A 4 29.76 5.27 2.60
C ARG A 4 28.47 5.05 3.40
N TYR A 5 27.31 5.58 2.98
CA TYR A 5 26.06 5.41 3.76
C TYR A 5 24.98 4.55 3.09
N LEU A 6 25.21 4.08 1.86
CA LEU A 6 24.25 3.20 1.16
C LEU A 6 24.32 1.73 1.63
N SER A 7 25.23 1.39 2.55
CA SER A 7 25.39 0.01 3.04
C SER A 7 24.51 -0.34 4.26
N ARG A 8 23.63 0.55 4.72
CA ARG A 8 22.82 0.30 5.93
C ARG A 8 21.35 -0.04 5.70
N ILE A 9 20.81 0.14 4.49
CA ILE A 9 19.46 -0.36 4.18
C ILE A 9 19.59 -1.76 3.58
N ASN A 10 20.15 -2.69 4.36
CA ASN A 10 20.10 -4.11 4.01
C ASN A 10 18.88 -4.70 4.71
N ALA A 11 17.83 -4.95 3.92
CA ALA A 11 16.47 -5.29 4.31
C ALA A 11 16.30 -6.53 5.21
N GLN A 12 17.38 -7.27 5.48
CA GLN A 12 17.34 -8.55 6.21
C GLN A 12 17.66 -8.45 7.71
N LYS A 13 18.01 -7.28 8.27
CA LYS A 13 18.59 -7.22 9.64
C LYS A 13 18.04 -6.20 10.64
N HIS A 14 16.90 -5.55 10.39
CA HIS A 14 16.33 -4.61 11.37
C HIS A 14 14.88 -4.98 11.73
N GLN A 15 14.75 -6.10 12.44
CA GLN A 15 13.51 -6.45 13.15
C GLN A 15 13.36 -5.69 14.47
N GLU A 16 14.40 -4.99 14.95
CA GLU A 16 14.39 -4.42 16.30
C GLU A 16 14.62 -2.91 16.44
N HIS A 17 15.21 -2.17 15.48
CA HIS A 17 15.51 -0.74 15.72
C HIS A 17 15.46 0.09 14.44
N TYR A 18 14.31 0.73 14.17
CA TYR A 18 14.25 1.97 13.37
C TYR A 18 14.74 3.10 14.27
N ASN A 19 15.99 3.52 14.07
CA ASN A 19 16.68 4.46 14.98
C ASN A 19 16.20 5.91 14.79
N SER A 20 16.45 6.76 15.78
CA SER A 20 16.19 8.21 15.74
C SER A 20 16.76 8.91 14.50
N ASP A 21 17.88 8.41 13.96
CA ASP A 21 18.56 8.98 12.79
C ASP A 21 17.74 8.84 11.50
N GLU A 22 16.97 7.76 11.34
CA GLU A 22 16.11 7.54 10.16
C GLU A 22 14.84 8.38 10.20
N ARG A 23 14.43 8.84 11.39
CA ARG A 23 13.33 9.82 11.55
C ARG A 23 13.75 11.20 11.05
N GLY A 24 14.99 11.61 11.31
CA GLY A 24 15.53 12.87 10.80
C GLY A 24 15.56 12.95 9.27
N LEU A 25 15.49 11.80 8.59
CA LEU A 25 15.41 11.73 7.12
C LEU A 25 13.97 11.81 6.59
N CYS A 26 12.96 11.45 7.39
CA CYS A 26 11.55 11.58 7.01
C CYS A 26 11.03 13.00 7.31
N ASP A 27 11.60 13.98 6.63
CA ASP A 27 11.20 15.38 6.75
C ASP A 27 10.36 15.84 5.54
N GLN A 28 10.05 17.14 5.50
CA GLN A 28 9.29 17.76 4.42
C GLN A 28 9.93 17.55 3.04
N SER A 29 11.26 17.46 2.95
CA SER A 29 11.99 17.34 1.68
C SER A 29 11.91 15.93 1.10
N ALA A 30 11.77 14.91 1.96
CA ALA A 30 11.62 13.52 1.55
C ALA A 30 10.15 13.10 1.35
N ARG A 31 9.20 13.96 1.70
CA ARG A 31 7.76 13.69 1.66
C ARG A 31 7.22 13.77 0.24
N ILE A 32 6.74 12.65 -0.28
CA ILE A 32 6.18 12.55 -1.64
C ILE A 32 4.65 12.62 -1.66
N TYR A 33 3.98 12.25 -0.56
CA TYR A 33 2.55 12.47 -0.38
C TYR A 33 2.29 12.97 1.04
N PRO A 34 1.86 14.24 1.21
CA PRO A 34 1.36 14.71 2.48
C PRO A 34 0.00 14.06 2.76
N ALA A 35 -0.27 13.76 4.03
CA ALA A 35 -1.60 13.36 4.45
C ALA A 35 -2.42 14.58 4.89
N ASP A 36 -3.74 14.44 4.77
CA ASP A 36 -4.69 15.32 5.45
C ASP A 36 -4.67 15.06 6.96
N GLU A 37 -5.37 15.88 7.75
CA GLU A 37 -5.44 15.75 9.20
C GLU A 37 -5.79 14.31 9.65
N GLY A 38 -4.97 13.76 10.55
CA GLY A 38 -5.12 12.40 11.06
C GLY A 38 -4.55 11.31 10.14
N GLY A 39 -4.03 11.65 8.97
CA GLY A 39 -3.50 10.72 7.97
C GLY A 39 -2.06 10.25 8.20
N ARG A 40 -1.52 9.49 7.23
CA ARG A 40 -0.09 9.09 7.20
C ARG A 40 0.61 9.70 6.00
N ASP A 41 1.69 10.42 6.26
CA ASP A 41 2.59 10.91 5.22
C ASP A 41 3.32 9.73 4.56
N VAL A 42 3.66 9.90 3.29
CA VAL A 42 4.49 8.96 2.54
C VAL A 42 5.80 9.64 2.17
N PHE A 43 6.90 9.02 2.57
CA PHE A 43 8.27 9.49 2.33
C PHE A 43 9.01 8.51 1.41
N ALA A 44 9.90 9.03 0.58
CA ALA A 44 10.78 8.24 -0.25
C ALA A 44 12.23 8.46 0.16
N LEU A 45 12.88 7.43 0.71
CA LEU A 45 14.27 7.47 1.15
C LEU A 45 15.09 6.46 0.35
N GLY A 46 15.79 6.92 -0.69
CA GLY A 46 16.58 6.02 -1.54
C GLY A 46 15.74 4.89 -2.14
N SER A 47 15.97 3.66 -1.69
CA SER A 47 15.30 2.42 -2.12
C SER A 47 14.12 1.99 -1.23
N ILE A 48 13.66 2.83 -0.31
CA ILE A 48 12.50 2.53 0.55
C ILE A 48 11.41 3.60 0.48
N ILE A 49 10.18 3.16 0.72
CA ILE A 49 9.04 4.01 1.05
C ILE A 49 8.72 3.84 2.53
N VAL A 50 8.52 4.96 3.22
CA VAL A 50 8.09 5.01 4.61
C VAL A 50 6.71 5.64 4.67
N LYS A 51 5.73 4.97 5.25
CA LYS A 51 4.38 5.51 5.53
C LYS A 51 4.25 5.73 7.03
N SER A 52 4.05 6.96 7.48
CA SER A 52 4.02 7.27 8.92
C SER A 52 3.24 8.54 9.23
N SER A 53 2.57 8.58 10.38
CA SER A 53 1.88 9.75 10.93
C SER A 53 2.78 10.63 11.83
N HIS A 54 4.09 10.34 11.95
CA HIS A 54 4.93 10.96 12.99
C HIS A 54 5.13 12.48 12.88
N LEU A 55 4.84 13.09 11.73
CA LEU A 55 4.86 14.56 11.57
C LEU A 55 3.54 15.22 11.98
N HIS A 56 2.46 14.45 12.20
CA HIS A 56 1.20 14.93 12.72
C HIS A 56 1.28 14.93 14.26
N GLY A 57 1.14 16.11 14.87
CA GLY A 57 1.49 16.35 16.27
C GLY A 57 0.66 15.55 17.28
N GLN A 58 1.25 15.30 18.46
CA GLN A 58 0.62 14.64 19.62
C GLN A 58 -0.26 15.58 20.46
N GLY A 59 -0.90 16.58 19.84
CA GLY A 59 -1.77 17.53 20.54
C GLY A 59 -3.10 16.88 20.94
N ALA A 60 -3.68 17.31 22.06
CA ALA A 60 -4.97 16.81 22.57
C ALA A 60 -6.16 17.01 21.60
N GLU A 61 -6.00 17.82 20.56
CA GLU A 61 -7.00 18.07 19.51
C GLU A 61 -6.85 17.16 18.28
N HIS A 62 -5.79 16.36 18.17
CA HIS A 62 -5.60 15.44 17.06
C HIS A 62 -6.12 14.03 17.39
N ILE A 63 -7.23 13.66 16.74
CA ILE A 63 -7.70 12.28 16.71
C ILE A 63 -6.87 11.55 15.64
N GLU A 64 -5.84 10.80 16.07
CA GLU A 64 -5.09 9.94 15.17
C GLU A 64 -6.03 8.86 14.58
N ILE A 65 -6.06 8.74 13.25
CA ILE A 65 -6.83 7.67 12.59
C ILE A 65 -6.11 6.35 12.87
N ASP A 66 -6.84 5.36 13.37
CA ASP A 66 -6.27 4.02 13.56
C ASP A 66 -5.98 3.36 12.19
N TYR A 67 -4.69 3.14 11.90
CA TYR A 67 -4.21 2.44 10.71
C TYR A 67 -3.87 0.97 10.92
N SER A 68 -4.17 0.39 12.09
CA SER A 68 -3.89 -1.02 12.39
C SER A 68 -4.49 -1.98 11.36
N TYR A 69 -5.79 -1.87 11.09
CA TYR A 69 -6.49 -2.72 10.11
C TYR A 69 -5.99 -2.52 8.68
N ALA A 70 -5.82 -1.27 8.24
CA ALA A 70 -5.36 -1.01 6.88
C ALA A 70 -3.91 -1.41 6.65
N GLY A 71 -3.03 -1.23 7.64
CA GLY A 71 -1.66 -1.72 7.58
C GLY A 71 -1.63 -3.25 7.51
N THR A 72 -2.43 -3.91 8.35
CA THR A 72 -2.54 -5.38 8.32
C THR A 72 -3.11 -5.88 6.98
N ASN A 73 -4.13 -5.19 6.44
CA ASN A 73 -4.69 -5.49 5.12
C ASN A 73 -3.65 -5.33 4.01
N GLU A 74 -2.86 -4.26 4.04
CA GLU A 74 -1.79 -4.02 3.05
C GLU A 74 -0.74 -5.14 3.07
N ILE A 75 -0.27 -5.55 4.25
CA ILE A 75 0.70 -6.64 4.41
C ILE A 75 0.15 -7.95 3.84
N GLN A 76 -1.08 -8.31 4.21
CA GLN A 76 -1.70 -9.56 3.77
C GLN A 76 -2.00 -9.54 2.26
N ALA A 77 -2.47 -8.41 1.73
CA ALA A 77 -2.71 -8.25 0.30
C ALA A 77 -1.41 -8.37 -0.52
N ILE A 78 -0.30 -7.81 -0.05
CA ILE A 78 1.01 -7.95 -0.68
C ILE A 78 1.47 -9.42 -0.67
N ALA A 79 1.30 -10.12 0.45
CA ALA A 79 1.65 -11.53 0.55
C ALA A 79 0.87 -12.40 -0.45
N ILE A 80 -0.43 -12.16 -0.58
CA ILE A 80 -1.27 -12.82 -1.61
C ILE A 80 -0.80 -12.47 -3.01
N ALA A 81 -0.60 -11.18 -3.30
CA ALA A 81 -0.21 -10.70 -4.62
C ALA A 81 1.11 -11.31 -5.08
N LYS A 82 2.11 -11.40 -4.21
CA LYS A 82 3.40 -12.04 -4.51
C LYS A 82 3.28 -13.52 -4.89
N ASN A 83 2.38 -14.23 -4.23
CA ASN A 83 2.18 -15.65 -4.50
C ASN A 83 1.53 -15.90 -5.87
N VAL A 84 0.69 -14.95 -6.30
CA VAL A 84 -0.13 -15.04 -7.50
C VAL A 84 0.58 -14.46 -8.71
N LEU A 85 1.21 -13.30 -8.55
CA LEU A 85 1.87 -12.52 -9.61
C LEU A 85 3.36 -12.83 -9.69
N LYS A 86 3.72 -14.09 -9.95
CA LYS A 86 5.11 -14.57 -9.84
C LYS A 86 6.12 -13.85 -10.75
N ASP A 87 5.66 -13.40 -11.92
CA ASP A 87 6.50 -12.73 -12.92
C ASP A 87 6.48 -11.20 -12.78
N ILE A 88 5.79 -10.67 -11.77
CA ILE A 88 5.64 -9.23 -11.55
C ILE A 88 6.19 -8.87 -10.18
N ARG A 89 7.02 -7.83 -10.15
CA ARG A 89 7.59 -7.33 -8.91
C ARG A 89 6.51 -6.66 -8.07
N VAL A 90 6.34 -7.16 -6.85
CA VAL A 90 5.51 -6.56 -5.80
C VAL A 90 6.43 -6.18 -4.64
N PRO A 91 6.28 -4.99 -4.01
CA PRO A 91 7.18 -4.53 -2.96
C PRO A 91 7.36 -5.53 -1.81
N ASP A 92 8.58 -5.65 -1.31
CA ASP A 92 8.85 -6.24 0.01
C ASP A 92 8.40 -5.30 1.15
N ILE A 93 7.79 -5.85 2.19
CA ILE A 93 7.59 -5.13 3.46
C ILE A 93 8.81 -5.44 4.33
N TYR A 94 9.55 -4.41 4.72
CA TYR A 94 10.74 -4.53 5.54
C TYR A 94 10.43 -4.39 7.03
N PHE A 95 9.50 -3.49 7.38
CA PHE A 95 9.15 -3.25 8.77
C PHE A 95 7.73 -2.72 8.92
N THR A 96 7.03 -3.15 9.96
CA THR A 96 5.73 -2.62 10.38
C THR A 96 5.72 -2.48 11.89
N GLY A 97 5.30 -1.33 12.42
CA GLY A 97 5.33 -1.11 13.86
C GLY A 97 4.74 0.23 14.27
N LYS A 98 5.22 0.77 15.39
CA LYS A 98 4.84 2.09 15.89
C LYS A 98 6.07 2.93 16.19
N ILE A 99 5.96 4.23 15.95
CA ILE A 99 6.93 5.26 16.30
C ILE A 99 6.16 6.36 17.02
N ASN A 100 6.54 6.65 18.27
CA ASN A 100 5.86 7.66 19.10
C ASN A 100 4.35 7.42 19.24
N GLY A 101 3.93 6.15 19.30
CA GLY A 101 2.52 5.75 19.34
C GLY A 101 1.85 5.61 17.96
N GLY A 102 2.36 6.32 16.95
CA GLY A 102 1.80 6.33 15.60
C GLY A 102 2.30 5.18 14.71
N PRO A 103 1.45 4.61 13.84
CA PRO A 103 1.79 3.46 13.01
C PRO A 103 2.76 3.81 11.88
N ILE A 104 3.72 2.91 11.63
CA ILE A 104 4.69 3.00 10.54
C ILE A 104 4.73 1.72 9.71
N ILE A 105 4.88 1.88 8.39
CA ILE A 105 5.21 0.81 7.44
C ILE A 105 6.43 1.25 6.62
N VAL A 106 7.45 0.40 6.56
CA VAL A 106 8.62 0.56 5.69
C VAL A 106 8.59 -0.56 4.66
N GLN A 107 8.66 -0.19 3.40
CA GLN A 107 8.59 -1.12 2.28
C GLN A 107 9.63 -0.78 1.21
N GLU A 108 9.92 -1.75 0.35
CA GLU A 108 10.71 -1.55 -0.85
C GLU A 108 10.08 -0.46 -1.73
N ARG A 109 10.94 0.44 -2.23
CA ARG A 109 10.60 1.33 -3.33
C ARG A 109 10.99 0.66 -4.64
N LEU A 110 10.00 0.32 -5.46
CA LEU A 110 10.27 -0.10 -6.84
C LEU A 110 10.73 1.11 -7.67
N PRO A 111 11.90 1.04 -8.32
CA PRO A 111 12.39 2.14 -9.15
C PRO A 111 11.56 2.20 -10.44
N ASP A 112 10.70 3.20 -10.55
CA ASP A 112 9.84 3.38 -11.72
C ASP A 112 9.31 4.82 -11.84
N VAL A 113 8.62 5.10 -12.94
CA VAL A 113 7.84 6.32 -13.19
C VAL A 113 6.36 5.94 -13.22
N SER A 114 5.52 6.78 -12.63
CA SER A 114 4.07 6.50 -12.64
C SER A 114 3.53 6.50 -14.07
N LEU A 115 2.56 5.63 -14.33
CA LEU A 115 1.93 5.55 -15.65
C LEU A 115 1.34 6.89 -16.08
N ALA A 116 0.81 7.69 -15.16
CA ALA A 116 0.28 9.02 -15.45
C ALA A 116 1.31 9.94 -16.14
N ILE A 117 2.59 9.83 -15.75
CA ILE A 117 3.68 10.58 -16.38
C ILE A 117 4.15 9.89 -17.66
N ALA A 118 4.32 8.57 -17.62
CA ALA A 118 4.84 7.80 -18.75
C ALA A 118 3.88 7.76 -19.95
N TRP A 119 2.56 7.87 -19.73
CA TRP A 119 1.51 7.62 -20.71
C TRP A 119 1.66 8.43 -22.00
N GLN A 120 2.08 9.70 -21.88
CA GLN A 120 2.27 10.60 -23.01
C GLN A 120 3.42 10.18 -23.94
N TYR A 121 4.39 9.43 -23.42
CA TYR A 121 5.57 8.96 -24.17
C TYR A 121 5.37 7.58 -24.79
N LEU A 122 4.26 6.90 -24.48
CA LEU A 122 3.96 5.58 -25.03
C LEU A 122 3.34 5.70 -26.42
N SER A 123 3.85 4.91 -27.36
CA SER A 123 3.19 4.66 -28.64
C SER A 123 1.86 3.91 -28.45
N GLN A 124 1.00 3.93 -29.47
CA GLN A 124 -0.27 3.21 -29.42
C GLN A 124 -0.08 1.70 -29.14
N ALA A 125 0.90 1.07 -29.81
CA ALA A 125 1.23 -0.33 -29.61
C ALA A 125 1.67 -0.63 -28.15
N GLN A 126 2.46 0.25 -27.53
CA GLN A 126 2.85 0.10 -26.13
C GLN A 126 1.66 0.25 -25.18
N ARG A 127 0.76 1.20 -25.44
CA ARG A 127 -0.47 1.38 -24.64
C ARG A 127 -1.37 0.14 -24.72
N ASP A 128 -1.50 -0.43 -25.91
CA ASP A 128 -2.33 -1.63 -26.09
C ASP A 128 -1.69 -2.87 -25.47
N SER A 129 -0.36 -3.01 -25.56
CA SER A 129 0.39 -4.03 -24.80
C SER A 129 0.21 -3.86 -23.29
N PHE A 130 0.34 -2.64 -22.76
CA PHE A 130 0.10 -2.36 -21.35
C PHE A 130 -1.32 -2.76 -20.91
N LYS A 131 -2.35 -2.43 -21.70
CA LYS A 131 -3.73 -2.85 -21.40
C LYS A 131 -3.87 -4.37 -21.34
N GLN A 132 -3.21 -5.11 -22.24
CA GLN A 132 -3.26 -6.57 -22.19
C GLN A 132 -2.57 -7.13 -20.95
N GLN A 133 -1.39 -6.60 -20.61
CA GLN A 133 -0.68 -6.97 -19.38
C GLN A 133 -1.53 -6.67 -18.14
N ALA A 134 -2.14 -5.49 -18.05
CA ALA A 134 -3.01 -5.13 -16.94
C ALA A 134 -4.23 -6.05 -16.82
N ARG A 135 -4.86 -6.43 -17.94
CA ARG A 135 -5.96 -7.41 -17.92
C ARG A 135 -5.51 -8.77 -17.42
N GLU A 136 -4.32 -9.20 -17.82
CA GLU A 136 -3.78 -10.49 -17.38
C GLU A 136 -3.51 -10.51 -15.88
N ILE A 137 -2.94 -9.42 -15.33
CA ILE A 137 -2.78 -9.23 -13.89
C ILE A 137 -4.13 -9.34 -13.16
N LEU A 138 -5.15 -8.66 -13.68
CA LEU A 138 -6.49 -8.71 -13.08
C LEU A 138 -7.09 -10.11 -13.12
N ARG A 139 -6.86 -10.89 -14.18
CA ARG A 139 -7.29 -12.31 -14.24
C ARG A 139 -6.58 -13.17 -13.21
N GLN A 140 -5.27 -13.01 -13.08
CA GLN A 140 -4.48 -13.72 -12.07
C GLN A 140 -4.97 -13.38 -10.66
N LEU A 141 -5.13 -12.09 -10.32
CA LEU A 141 -5.68 -11.68 -9.03
C LEU A 141 -7.11 -12.21 -8.81
N HIS A 142 -7.95 -12.23 -9.84
CA HIS A 142 -9.31 -12.76 -9.75
C HIS A 142 -9.36 -14.28 -9.48
N SER A 143 -8.29 -15.02 -9.77
CA SER A 143 -8.20 -16.45 -9.48
C SER A 143 -8.15 -16.74 -7.97
N VAL A 144 -7.72 -15.76 -7.16
CA VAL A 144 -7.71 -15.87 -5.70
C VAL A 144 -9.14 -15.77 -5.18
N LYS A 145 -9.60 -16.83 -4.52
CA LYS A 145 -10.93 -16.87 -3.89
C LYS A 145 -10.80 -16.85 -2.36
N PRO A 146 -11.71 -16.18 -1.65
CA PRO A 146 -11.76 -16.25 -0.19
C PRO A 146 -11.90 -17.70 0.29
N THR A 147 -11.12 -18.08 1.30
CA THR A 147 -11.12 -19.45 1.88
C THR A 147 -12.30 -19.71 2.80
N ASP A 148 -12.91 -18.64 3.31
CA ASP A 148 -13.97 -18.65 4.31
C ASP A 148 -15.39 -18.71 3.69
N GLY A 149 -15.47 -18.89 2.36
CA GLY A 149 -16.74 -19.05 1.65
C GLY A 149 -17.59 -17.76 1.60
N TYR A 150 -17.04 -16.62 2.04
CA TYR A 150 -17.74 -15.35 1.98
C TYR A 150 -18.00 -14.98 0.51
N GLN A 151 -19.29 -14.83 0.18
CA GLN A 151 -19.74 -14.43 -1.15
C GLN A 151 -19.77 -12.90 -1.36
N ILE A 152 -19.36 -12.14 -0.34
CA ILE A 152 -19.40 -10.68 -0.35
C ILE A 152 -18.00 -10.13 -0.61
N ARG A 153 -17.92 -9.07 -1.41
CA ARG A 153 -16.66 -8.36 -1.65
C ARG A 153 -16.25 -7.66 -0.35
N SER A 154 -14.97 -7.75 -0.01
CA SER A 154 -14.42 -7.15 1.20
C SER A 154 -12.91 -6.94 1.03
N TYR A 155 -12.31 -6.30 2.01
CA TYR A 155 -10.87 -6.29 2.22
C TYR A 155 -10.37 -7.68 2.63
N VAL A 156 -9.07 -7.93 2.43
CA VAL A 156 -8.41 -9.18 2.86
C VAL A 156 -8.49 -9.33 4.37
N VAL A 157 -8.27 -8.24 5.09
CA VAL A 157 -8.47 -8.15 6.53
C VAL A 157 -9.71 -7.28 6.79
N PRO A 158 -10.81 -7.87 7.28
CA PRO A 158 -12.02 -7.11 7.56
C PRO A 158 -11.79 -6.07 8.66
N ASP A 159 -12.13 -4.82 8.35
CA ASP A 159 -12.19 -3.74 9.34
C ASP A 159 -13.66 -3.52 9.74
N PRO A 160 -14.04 -3.80 11.00
CA PRO A 160 -15.42 -3.71 11.45
C PRO A 160 -15.97 -2.28 11.42
N LYS A 161 -15.10 -1.27 11.38
CA LYS A 161 -15.44 0.16 11.39
C LYS A 161 -15.20 0.84 10.05
N ILE A 162 -14.92 0.10 8.97
CA ILE A 162 -14.52 0.66 7.67
C ILE A 162 -15.51 1.67 7.09
N ARG A 163 -16.81 1.53 7.38
CA ARG A 163 -17.86 2.46 6.91
C ARG A 163 -17.97 3.74 7.75
N GLN A 164 -17.35 3.76 8.92
CA GLN A 164 -17.50 4.82 9.93
C GLN A 164 -16.18 5.57 10.19
N ASN A 165 -15.04 4.95 9.87
CA ASN A 165 -13.72 5.50 10.19
C ASN A 165 -13.21 6.52 9.15
N GLY A 166 -14.02 6.90 8.15
CA GLY A 166 -13.69 7.93 7.16
C GLY A 166 -12.62 7.54 6.13
N ARG A 167 -12.14 6.29 6.14
CA ARG A 167 -11.01 5.86 5.30
C ARG A 167 -11.40 5.40 3.90
N ILE A 168 -12.66 5.01 3.72
CA ILE A 168 -13.16 4.47 2.47
C ILE A 168 -13.88 5.56 1.67
N GLN A 169 -13.57 5.66 0.38
CA GLN A 169 -14.29 6.56 -0.50
C GLN A 169 -15.75 6.09 -0.68
N PRO A 170 -16.74 6.99 -0.78
CA PRO A 170 -18.15 6.59 -0.89
C PRO A 170 -18.42 5.59 -2.02
N LEU A 171 -17.82 5.81 -3.20
CA LEU A 171 -17.94 4.91 -4.35
C LEU A 171 -17.31 3.53 -4.09
N GLU A 172 -16.15 3.48 -3.43
CA GLU A 172 -15.51 2.23 -3.04
C GLU A 172 -16.37 1.44 -2.04
N CYS A 173 -16.95 2.15 -1.06
CA CYS A 173 -17.88 1.57 -0.09
C CYS A 173 -19.10 0.96 -0.77
N GLU A 174 -19.64 1.64 -1.79
CA GLU A 174 -20.74 1.12 -2.59
C GLU A 174 -20.32 -0.14 -3.37
N ILE A 175 -19.18 -0.11 -4.08
CA ILE A 175 -18.71 -1.24 -4.90
C ILE A 175 -18.44 -2.49 -4.06
N LEU A 176 -17.86 -2.32 -2.87
CA LEU A 176 -17.49 -3.44 -1.99
C LEU A 176 -18.69 -3.96 -1.21
N PHE A 177 -19.57 -3.09 -0.72
CA PHE A 177 -20.55 -3.49 0.28
C PHE A 177 -22.02 -3.27 -0.06
N ARG A 178 -22.35 -2.87 -1.30
CA ARG A 178 -23.74 -2.81 -1.76
C ARG A 178 -24.32 -4.22 -1.89
N SER A 179 -25.40 -4.49 -1.14
CA SER A 179 -26.17 -5.72 -1.20
C SER A 179 -26.70 -5.95 -2.61
N GLY A 180 -26.35 -7.08 -3.25
CA GLY A 180 -26.92 -7.48 -4.55
C GLY A 180 -25.92 -7.87 -5.64
N TYR A 181 -24.64 -7.54 -5.52
CA TYR A 181 -23.60 -8.11 -6.38
C TYR A 181 -23.25 -9.53 -5.92
N LYS A 182 -24.19 -10.48 -6.09
CA LYS A 182 -23.78 -11.89 -6.21
C LYS A 182 -22.81 -11.94 -7.38
N LEU A 183 -21.66 -12.59 -7.21
CA LEU A 183 -20.91 -13.08 -8.35
C LEU A 183 -21.88 -13.95 -9.14
N HIS A 184 -22.46 -13.41 -10.21
CA HIS A 184 -22.93 -14.25 -11.28
C HIS A 184 -21.70 -15.04 -11.72
N ALA A 185 -21.62 -16.28 -11.28
CA ALA A 185 -20.98 -17.33 -12.04
C ALA A 185 -21.74 -17.44 -13.36
N GLN A 186 -21.61 -16.43 -14.22
CA GLN A 186 -22.05 -16.49 -15.58
C GLN A 186 -21.02 -17.35 -16.28
N ARG A 187 -21.39 -18.64 -16.42
CA ARG A 187 -21.09 -19.43 -17.61
C ARG A 187 -21.06 -18.51 -18.83
N LEU A 188 -19.88 -18.24 -19.37
CA LEU A 188 -19.70 -17.84 -20.75
C LEU A 188 -18.35 -18.41 -21.21
N PHE A 189 -18.50 -19.52 -21.94
CA PHE A 189 -17.52 -20.36 -22.63
C PHE A 189 -16.57 -21.19 -21.76
#